data_AF-A0A6J4FDC2-F1
#
_entry.id   AF-A0A6J4FDC2-F1
#
_cell.length_a   1.000
_cell.length_b   1.000
_cell.length_c   1.000
_cell.angle_alpha   90.00
_cell.angle_beta   90.00
_cell.angle_gamma   90.00
#
_symmetry.space_group_name_H-M   'P 1'
#
loop_
_entity.id
_entity.type
_entity.pdbx_description
1 polymer ?
#
loop_
_entity_poly.entity_id
_entity_poly.type
_entity_poly.pdbx_seq_one_letter_code
_entity_poly.pdbx_strand_id
1 'polypeptide(L)'
;MECQRNSPKLVTGTPPHHRIRLEPVTCQQAGKFILHSRRQPIGLACPLKAQFGRLPAMEMAASSFVCEREHQGGAPKFMAEQYDVAAWRHQRAAEALESANEHDDAAYHYGLVGETAIKHALRASGCEAAWLANPNGKTDKSKLRDTPMRGHVQDLAAVVTQTAAEIALFASGRLAQPIALHVLSPSFQNRFKGWHIDIRYADPSYTPVTAATLAQFRADAADLLLHLVV
;
A
#
# COMPACT_ATOMS: atom_id res chain seq x y z
N MET A 1 31.31 -3.40 -67.88
CA MET A 1 31.10 -4.04 -66.56
C MET A 1 29.97 -3.31 -65.88
N GLU A 2 28.89 -4.06 -65.67
CA GLU A 2 27.61 -3.64 -65.11
C GLU A 2 27.70 -3.34 -63.62
N CYS A 3 26.82 -2.46 -63.14
CA CYS A 3 25.86 -2.77 -62.06
C CYS A 3 24.88 -1.60 -61.92
N GLN A 4 23.77 -1.67 -62.64
CA GLN A 4 22.59 -0.85 -62.34
C GLN A 4 21.91 -1.45 -61.10
N ARG A 5 21.81 -0.67 -60.02
CA ARG A 5 21.03 -1.05 -58.84
C ARG A 5 19.59 -0.60 -59.01
N ASN A 6 18.70 -1.58 -59.15
CA ASN A 6 17.25 -1.38 -59.07
C ASN A 6 16.84 -1.00 -57.65
N SER A 7 16.08 0.09 -57.53
CA SER A 7 15.41 0.50 -56.29
C SER A 7 14.03 -0.18 -56.22
N PRO A 8 13.62 -0.78 -55.08
CA PRO A 8 12.26 -1.27 -54.92
C PRO A 8 11.29 -0.11 -54.65
N LYS A 9 10.16 -0.11 -55.38
CA LYS A 9 9.01 0.79 -55.18
C LYS A 9 8.29 0.40 -53.89
N LEU A 10 8.14 1.35 -52.97
CA LEU A 10 7.25 1.24 -51.81
C LEU A 10 5.81 1.37 -52.29
N VAL A 11 5.01 0.31 -52.13
CA VAL A 11 3.55 0.33 -52.36
C VAL A 11 2.90 0.74 -51.04
N THR A 12 2.39 1.96 -50.96
CA THR A 12 1.59 2.46 -49.83
C THR A 12 0.16 1.98 -49.99
N GLY A 13 -0.20 0.88 -49.34
CA GLY A 13 -1.57 0.43 -49.16
C GLY A 13 -2.16 1.02 -47.88
N THR A 14 -3.16 1.88 -48.02
CA THR A 14 -4.00 2.42 -46.94
C THR A 14 -4.99 1.34 -46.46
N PRO A 15 -5.11 1.05 -45.15
CA PRO A 15 -6.20 0.23 -44.64
C PRO A 15 -7.46 1.06 -44.36
N PRO A 16 -8.67 0.49 -44.55
CA PRO A 16 -9.94 1.22 -44.49
C PRO A 16 -10.44 1.48 -43.07
N HIS A 17 -11.14 2.62 -42.94
CA HIS A 17 -11.86 3.08 -41.76
C HIS A 17 -12.93 2.09 -41.30
N HIS A 18 -12.77 1.52 -40.10
CA HIS A 18 -13.88 0.97 -39.34
C HIS A 18 -14.41 2.01 -38.36
N ARG A 19 -15.57 2.58 -38.71
CA ARG A 19 -16.36 3.49 -37.89
C ARG A 19 -17.15 2.65 -36.88
N ILE A 20 -16.71 2.58 -35.62
CA ILE A 20 -17.53 2.03 -34.54
C ILE A 20 -18.48 3.14 -34.07
N ARG A 21 -19.77 2.92 -34.27
CA ARG A 21 -20.86 3.77 -33.80
C ARG A 21 -21.20 3.31 -32.37
N LEU A 22 -20.86 4.11 -31.37
CA LEU A 22 -21.34 3.92 -30.00
C LEU A 22 -22.62 4.74 -29.84
N GLU A 23 -23.75 4.06 -29.66
CA GLU A 23 -25.01 4.64 -29.22
C GLU A 23 -24.93 4.95 -27.70
N PRO A 24 -25.42 6.11 -27.23
CA PRO A 24 -25.44 6.43 -25.81
C PRO A 24 -26.55 5.67 -25.08
N VAL A 25 -26.19 4.89 -24.07
CA VAL A 25 -27.15 4.36 -23.09
C VAL A 25 -27.42 5.45 -22.06
N THR A 26 -28.62 6.04 -22.12
CA THR A 26 -29.18 6.85 -21.04
C THR A 26 -29.83 5.93 -20.01
N CYS A 27 -29.35 5.97 -18.77
CA CYS A 27 -30.10 5.48 -17.63
C CYS A 27 -30.25 6.60 -16.60
N GLN A 28 -31.39 7.29 -16.70
CA GLN A 28 -31.97 8.01 -15.58
C GLN A 28 -32.44 6.96 -14.57
N GLN A 29 -32.00 7.07 -13.31
CA GLN A 29 -32.95 6.97 -12.20
C GLN A 29 -32.38 7.54 -10.91
N ALA A 30 -33.18 8.43 -10.34
CA ALA A 30 -32.98 9.10 -9.08
C ALA A 30 -33.22 8.12 -7.91
N GLY A 31 -32.32 8.17 -6.92
CA GLY A 31 -32.50 7.53 -5.63
C GLY A 31 -32.13 8.49 -4.52
N LYS A 32 -33.11 9.27 -4.06
CA LYS A 32 -33.06 10.00 -2.79
C LYS A 32 -32.78 9.00 -1.66
N PHE A 33 -31.73 9.21 -0.88
CA PHE A 33 -31.66 8.66 0.47
C PHE A 33 -31.33 9.75 1.49
N ILE A 34 -32.07 9.64 2.58
CA ILE A 34 -32.39 10.67 3.56
C ILE A 34 -31.31 10.71 4.64
N LEU A 35 -30.79 11.91 4.91
CA LEU A 35 -30.03 12.22 6.12
C LEU A 35 -30.91 11.97 7.36
N HIS A 36 -30.52 11.02 8.22
CA HIS A 36 -30.95 10.98 9.61
C HIS A 36 -29.81 11.43 10.52
N SER A 37 -29.83 12.74 10.79
CA SER A 37 -29.12 13.36 11.91
C SER A 37 -29.86 13.01 13.20
N ARG A 38 -29.18 12.36 14.16
CA ARG A 38 -29.60 12.38 15.57
C ARG A 38 -28.40 12.82 16.42
N ARG A 39 -28.40 14.11 16.74
CA ARG A 39 -27.77 14.63 17.96
C ARG A 39 -28.58 14.15 19.16
N GLN A 40 -27.91 13.65 20.19
CA GLN A 40 -28.39 13.78 21.56
C GLN A 40 -27.32 14.52 22.39
N PRO A 41 -27.73 15.46 23.26
CA PRO A 41 -26.80 16.22 24.07
C PRO A 41 -26.94 15.93 25.60
N ILE A 42 -25.90 16.36 26.32
CA ILE A 42 -25.84 16.80 27.74
C ILE A 42 -25.82 15.76 28.87
N GLY A 43 -24.80 15.94 29.73
CA GLY A 43 -24.86 15.75 31.18
C GLY A 43 -23.98 14.61 31.68
N LEU A 44 -23.18 14.71 32.73
CA LEU A 44 -23.00 15.70 33.78
C LEU A 44 -21.65 15.40 34.44
N ALA A 45 -20.98 16.44 34.93
CA ALA A 45 -19.81 16.31 35.78
C ALA A 45 -20.16 15.70 37.15
N CYS A 46 -19.24 14.92 37.72
CA CYS A 46 -19.15 14.72 39.17
C CYS A 46 -17.68 14.53 39.56
N PRO A 47 -17.11 15.42 40.41
CA PRO A 47 -15.85 15.19 41.08
C PRO A 47 -16.11 14.65 42.49
N LEU A 48 -15.42 13.59 42.90
CA LEU A 48 -15.32 13.25 44.33
C LEU A 48 -13.92 12.73 44.64
N LYS A 49 -13.25 13.53 45.47
CA LYS A 49 -11.96 13.25 46.11
C LYS A 49 -12.14 12.17 47.18
N ALA A 50 -11.12 11.32 47.24
CA ALA A 50 -10.47 10.74 48.42
C ALA A 50 -11.33 10.23 49.58
N GLN A 51 -11.12 8.95 49.93
CA GLN A 51 -10.82 8.57 51.31
C GLN A 51 -10.02 7.26 51.36
N PHE A 52 -8.89 7.34 52.06
CA PHE A 52 -8.03 6.23 52.44
C PHE A 52 -8.74 5.36 53.47
N GLY A 53 -8.78 4.05 53.23
CA GLY A 53 -9.15 3.03 54.21
C GLY A 53 -8.20 1.84 54.11
N ARG A 54 -7.41 1.60 55.16
CA ARG A 54 -6.56 0.41 55.32
C ARG A 54 -7.44 -0.84 55.33
N LEU A 55 -7.14 -1.80 54.46
CA LEU A 55 -7.68 -3.16 54.54
C LEU A 55 -6.68 -4.07 55.26
N PRO A 56 -7.14 -5.01 56.12
CA PRO A 56 -6.29 -5.99 56.76
C PRO A 56 -5.82 -7.07 55.77
N ALA A 57 -4.62 -7.60 56.02
CA ALA A 57 -4.01 -8.69 55.27
C ALA A 57 -4.86 -9.96 55.35
N MET A 58 -5.42 -10.40 54.21
CA MET A 58 -5.98 -11.74 54.05
C MET A 58 -4.93 -12.65 53.43
N GLU A 59 -4.71 -13.79 54.10
CA GLU A 59 -3.92 -14.93 53.67
C GLU A 59 -4.20 -15.34 52.23
N MET A 60 -3.13 -15.40 51.42
CA MET A 60 -3.19 -16.02 50.10
C MET A 60 -3.06 -17.53 50.25
N ALA A 61 -4.20 -18.23 50.22
CA ALA A 61 -4.23 -19.66 49.91
C ALA A 61 -3.84 -19.85 48.44
N ALA A 62 -2.68 -20.48 48.20
CA ALA A 62 -2.24 -20.89 46.89
C ALA A 62 -3.12 -22.04 46.37
N SER A 63 -4.21 -21.70 45.69
CA SER A 63 -4.96 -22.65 44.87
C SER A 63 -4.21 -22.85 43.56
N SER A 64 -3.53 -23.97 43.43
CA SER A 64 -2.88 -24.42 42.20
C SER A 64 -3.94 -24.73 41.14
N PHE A 65 -4.35 -23.70 40.40
CA PHE A 65 -5.17 -23.88 39.21
C PHE A 65 -4.27 -24.45 38.11
N VAL A 66 -4.28 -25.78 37.99
CA VAL A 66 -3.70 -26.48 36.84
C VAL A 66 -4.52 -26.10 35.62
N CYS A 67 -4.03 -25.12 34.87
CA CYS A 67 -4.56 -24.77 33.57
C CYS A 67 -4.15 -25.90 32.62
N GLU A 68 -5.05 -26.86 32.43
CA GLU A 68 -5.00 -27.84 31.34
C GLU A 68 -5.11 -27.06 30.03
N ARG A 69 -3.97 -26.55 29.56
CA ARG A 69 -3.87 -25.88 28.27
C ARG A 69 -3.87 -26.98 27.22
N GLU A 70 -5.06 -27.33 26.74
CA GLU A 70 -5.24 -28.13 25.54
C GLU A 70 -4.45 -27.48 24.39
N HIS A 71 -3.28 -28.05 24.11
CA HIS A 71 -2.50 -27.75 22.91
C HIS A 71 -3.24 -28.34 21.70
N GLN A 72 -4.28 -27.63 21.24
CA GLN A 72 -4.78 -27.81 19.89
C GLN A 72 -3.72 -27.25 18.93
N GLY A 73 -2.75 -28.12 18.59
CA GLY A 73 -1.67 -27.88 17.63
C GLY A 73 -2.17 -27.79 16.19
N GLY A 74 -3.05 -26.83 15.92
CA GLY A 74 -3.30 -26.36 14.57
C GLY A 74 -2.11 -25.55 14.11
N ALA A 75 -1.49 -25.93 12.99
CA ALA A 75 -0.50 -25.09 12.33
C ALA A 75 -1.06 -23.65 12.24
N PRO A 76 -0.27 -22.62 12.58
CA PRO A 76 -0.76 -21.25 12.58
C PRO A 76 -1.38 -20.95 11.22
N LYS A 77 -2.66 -20.60 11.20
CA LYS A 77 -3.35 -20.17 9.98
C LYS A 77 -2.53 -19.04 9.39
N PHE A 78 -2.09 -19.20 8.15
CA PHE A 78 -1.33 -18.19 7.42
C PHE A 78 -2.12 -16.88 7.45
N MET A 79 -1.64 -15.89 8.21
CA MET A 79 -2.27 -14.58 8.26
C MET A 79 -1.98 -13.86 6.94
N ALA A 80 -3.03 -13.41 6.26
CA ALA A 80 -2.86 -12.51 5.12
C ALA A 80 -2.12 -11.26 5.59
N GLU A 81 -1.10 -10.82 4.85
CA GLU A 81 -0.35 -9.61 5.18
C GLU A 81 -1.30 -8.41 5.28
N GLN A 82 -1.23 -7.64 6.36
CA GLN A 82 -2.05 -6.44 6.57
C GLN A 82 -1.22 -5.21 6.22
N TYR A 83 -1.15 -4.86 4.94
CA TYR A 83 -0.26 -3.80 4.45
C TYR A 83 -0.60 -2.40 4.98
N ASP A 84 -1.87 -2.12 5.22
CA ASP A 84 -2.33 -0.92 5.90
C ASP A 84 -1.73 -0.80 7.31
N VAL A 85 -1.86 -1.87 8.10
CA VAL A 85 -1.32 -1.93 9.46
C VAL A 85 0.21 -1.86 9.43
N ALA A 86 0.85 -2.52 8.46
CA ALA A 86 2.29 -2.47 8.27
C ALA A 86 2.80 -1.06 7.95
N ALA A 87 2.11 -0.33 7.06
CA ALA A 87 2.46 1.05 6.70
C ALA A 87 2.46 1.97 7.94
N TRP A 88 1.40 1.91 8.75
CA TRP A 88 1.32 2.67 10.00
C TRP A 88 2.35 2.26 11.06
N ARG A 89 2.80 1.01 11.06
CA ARG A 89 3.88 0.56 11.95
C ARG A 89 5.24 1.09 11.50
N HIS A 90 5.52 1.07 10.20
CA HIS A 90 6.77 1.61 9.66
C HIS A 90 6.86 3.12 9.82
N GLN A 91 5.75 3.85 9.68
CA GLN A 91 5.72 5.30 9.92
C GLN A 91 6.13 5.64 11.35
N ARG A 92 5.52 4.98 12.34
CA ARG A 92 5.85 5.20 13.75
C ARG A 92 7.29 4.82 14.08
N ALA A 93 7.82 3.77 13.45
CA ALA A 93 9.22 3.38 13.60
C ALA A 93 10.16 4.46 13.02
N ALA A 94 9.88 4.93 11.80
CA ALA A 94 10.65 5.97 11.14
C ALA A 94 10.69 7.27 11.96
N GLU A 95 9.55 7.73 12.47
CA GLU A 95 9.46 8.93 13.31
C GLU A 95 10.27 8.79 14.60
N ALA A 96 10.22 7.62 15.25
CA ALA A 96 11.00 7.36 16.46
C ALA A 96 12.51 7.36 16.17
N LEU A 97 12.94 6.73 15.07
CA LEU A 97 14.35 6.67 14.65
C LEU A 97 14.88 8.04 14.23
N GLU A 98 14.08 8.81 13.50
CA GLU A 98 14.42 10.19 13.13
C GLU A 98 14.61 11.05 14.38
N SER A 99 13.75 10.91 15.39
CA SER A 99 13.91 11.64 16.66
C SER A 99 15.15 11.24 17.47
N ALA A 100 15.70 10.04 17.20
CA ALA A 100 16.93 9.54 17.78
C ALA A 100 18.18 9.89 16.95
N ASN A 101 18.04 10.68 15.87
CA ASN A 101 19.08 10.97 14.87
C ASN A 101 19.60 9.74 14.10
N GLU A 102 18.83 8.64 14.04
CA GLU A 102 19.15 7.45 13.26
C GLU A 102 18.62 7.60 11.82
N HIS A 103 19.23 8.51 11.06
CA HIS A 103 18.69 8.96 9.77
C HIS A 103 18.57 7.85 8.70
N ASP A 104 19.57 6.97 8.61
CA ASP A 104 19.58 5.90 7.61
C ASP A 104 18.46 4.89 7.88
N ASP A 105 18.30 4.48 9.14
CA ASP A 105 17.22 3.57 9.54
C ASP A 105 15.84 4.21 9.40
N ALA A 106 15.71 5.50 9.74
CA ALA A 106 14.49 6.25 9.51
C ALA A 106 14.14 6.30 8.01
N ALA A 107 15.12 6.58 7.15
CA ALA A 107 14.97 6.61 5.69
C ALA A 107 14.55 5.26 5.12
N TYR A 108 15.17 4.16 5.59
CA TYR A 108 14.77 2.81 5.26
C TYR A 108 13.28 2.59 5.57
N HIS A 109 12.85 2.94 6.78
CA HIS A 109 11.46 2.78 7.18
C HIS A 109 10.48 3.67 6.42
N TYR A 110 10.82 4.91 6.09
CA TYR A 110 9.96 5.76 5.27
C TYR A 110 9.70 5.17 3.87
N GLY A 111 10.69 4.55 3.23
CA GLY A 111 10.41 3.86 1.96
C GLY A 111 9.56 2.61 2.12
N LEU A 112 9.70 1.87 3.23
CA LEU A 112 8.79 0.76 3.53
C LEU A 112 7.34 1.22 3.75
N VAL A 113 7.12 2.41 4.31
CA VAL A 113 5.79 3.03 4.35
C VAL A 113 5.23 3.17 2.94
N GLY A 114 6.02 3.73 2.01
CA GLY A 114 5.60 3.89 0.62
C GLY A 114 5.29 2.57 -0.07
N GLU A 115 6.17 1.58 0.06
CA GLU A 115 5.97 0.24 -0.51
C GLU A 115 4.68 -0.42 0.00
N THR A 116 4.48 -0.42 1.32
CA THR A 116 3.32 -1.06 1.94
C THR A 116 2.01 -0.32 1.62
N ALA A 117 2.03 1.01 1.57
CA ALA A 117 0.88 1.80 1.12
C ALA A 117 0.47 1.47 -0.33
N ILE A 118 1.43 1.33 -1.25
CA ILE A 118 1.17 0.96 -2.64
C ILE A 118 0.62 -0.46 -2.73
N LYS A 119 1.23 -1.43 -2.04
CA LYS A 119 0.73 -2.81 -2.00
C LYS A 119 -0.68 -2.91 -1.43
N HIS A 120 -0.99 -2.13 -0.39
CA HIS A 120 -2.35 -2.02 0.12
C HIS A 120 -3.31 -1.54 -0.98
N ALA A 121 -2.98 -0.46 -1.67
CA ALA A 121 -3.82 0.08 -2.72
C ALA A 121 -3.95 -0.86 -3.93
N LEU A 122 -2.89 -1.58 -4.31
CA LEU A 122 -2.95 -2.59 -5.39
C LEU A 122 -3.89 -3.74 -5.03
N ARG A 123 -3.85 -4.20 -3.77
CA ARG A 123 -4.79 -5.22 -3.27
C ARG A 123 -6.22 -4.69 -3.26
N ALA A 124 -6.44 -3.54 -2.65
CA ALA A 124 -7.76 -2.96 -2.41
C ALA A 124 -8.42 -2.42 -3.68
N SER A 125 -7.65 -2.08 -4.72
CA SER A 125 -8.16 -1.72 -6.04
C SER A 125 -8.48 -2.93 -6.91
N GLY A 126 -8.18 -4.16 -6.46
CA GLY A 126 -8.44 -5.38 -7.22
C GLY A 126 -7.35 -5.78 -8.21
N CYS A 127 -6.24 -5.05 -8.30
CA CYS A 127 -5.11 -5.41 -9.16
C CYS A 127 -4.51 -6.76 -8.76
N GLU A 128 -4.29 -6.99 -7.45
CA GLU A 128 -3.78 -8.29 -6.97
C GLU A 128 -4.73 -9.45 -7.28
N ALA A 129 -6.04 -9.22 -7.13
CA ALA A 129 -7.05 -10.22 -7.46
C ALA A 129 -7.02 -10.58 -8.95
N ALA A 130 -6.80 -9.60 -9.84
CA ALA A 130 -6.64 -9.82 -11.27
C ALA A 130 -5.38 -10.65 -11.59
N TRP A 131 -4.25 -10.39 -10.92
CA TRP A 131 -3.03 -11.21 -11.08
C TRP A 131 -3.21 -12.65 -10.60
N LEU A 132 -3.94 -12.84 -9.51
CA LEU A 132 -4.24 -14.16 -8.97
C LEU A 132 -5.31 -14.92 -9.76
N ALA A 133 -6.06 -14.24 -10.62
CA ALA A 133 -7.13 -14.84 -11.40
C ALA A 133 -6.59 -15.96 -12.30
N ASN A 134 -7.25 -17.11 -12.24
CA ASN A 134 -6.96 -18.26 -13.08
C ASN A 134 -8.28 -18.71 -13.73
N PRO A 135 -8.30 -19.04 -15.04
CA PRO A 135 -9.49 -19.55 -15.70
C PRO A 135 -10.15 -20.76 -15.00
N ASN A 136 -9.39 -21.52 -14.21
CA ASN A 136 -9.88 -22.67 -13.46
C ASN A 136 -10.42 -22.34 -12.05
N GLY A 137 -10.50 -21.06 -11.67
CA GLY A 137 -11.02 -20.60 -10.37
C GLY A 137 -10.08 -20.81 -9.18
N LYS A 138 -8.86 -21.35 -9.37
CA LYS A 138 -7.87 -21.51 -8.29
C LYS A 138 -6.91 -20.32 -8.26
N THR A 139 -6.65 -19.77 -7.08
CA THR A 139 -5.61 -18.74 -6.90
C THR A 139 -4.22 -19.33 -7.08
N ASP A 140 -3.41 -18.76 -7.97
CA ASP A 140 -2.03 -19.17 -8.18
C ASP A 140 -1.05 -18.10 -7.67
N LYS A 141 -0.50 -18.31 -6.47
CA LYS A 141 0.46 -17.39 -5.85
C LYS A 141 1.78 -17.28 -6.63
N SER A 142 2.09 -18.24 -7.50
CA SER A 142 3.30 -18.15 -8.33
C SER A 142 3.23 -16.96 -9.31
N LYS A 143 2.03 -16.52 -9.69
CA LYS A 143 1.82 -15.36 -10.55
C LYS A 143 2.19 -14.03 -9.90
N LEU A 144 2.24 -13.96 -8.57
CA LEU A 144 2.71 -12.76 -7.88
C LEU A 144 4.23 -12.59 -7.96
N ARG A 145 4.97 -13.59 -8.48
CA ARG A 145 6.44 -13.59 -8.47
C ARG A 145 7.09 -12.43 -9.20
N ASP A 146 6.41 -11.91 -10.22
CA ASP A 146 6.90 -10.84 -11.09
C ASP A 146 6.05 -9.56 -10.90
N THR A 147 5.37 -9.47 -9.75
CA THR A 147 4.56 -8.31 -9.37
C THR A 147 5.17 -7.61 -8.16
N PRO A 148 4.87 -6.32 -7.94
CA PRO A 148 5.28 -5.61 -6.73
C PRO A 148 4.72 -6.20 -5.43
N MET A 149 3.78 -7.15 -5.49
CA MET A 149 3.28 -7.84 -4.30
C MET A 149 4.31 -8.78 -3.69
N ARG A 150 5.34 -9.21 -4.43
CA ARG A 150 6.36 -10.13 -3.92
C ARG A 150 7.54 -9.39 -3.32
N GLY A 151 7.84 -9.71 -2.05
CA GLY A 151 9.07 -9.26 -1.39
C GLY A 151 9.17 -7.75 -1.33
N HIS A 152 10.34 -7.22 -1.00
CA HIS A 152 10.56 -5.78 -1.03
C HIS A 152 10.99 -5.31 -2.42
N VAL A 153 10.57 -4.11 -2.78
CA VAL A 153 11.01 -3.48 -4.01
C VAL A 153 12.37 -2.84 -3.79
N GLN A 154 13.28 -2.99 -4.75
CA GLN A 154 14.58 -2.34 -4.68
C GLN A 154 14.44 -0.83 -4.86
N ASP A 155 13.55 -0.43 -5.76
CA ASP A 155 13.24 0.96 -6.10
C ASP A 155 11.72 1.11 -6.28
N LEU A 156 11.13 2.10 -5.61
CA LEU A 156 9.71 2.42 -5.71
C LEU A 156 9.34 2.97 -7.09
N ALA A 157 10.23 3.64 -7.80
CA ALA A 157 9.96 4.13 -9.16
C ALA A 157 9.75 2.97 -10.14
N ALA A 158 10.45 1.85 -9.95
CA ALA A 158 10.28 0.64 -10.76
C ALA A 158 8.86 0.05 -10.66
N VAL A 159 8.20 0.23 -9.52
CA VAL A 159 6.81 -0.22 -9.31
C VAL A 159 5.86 0.44 -10.30
N VAL A 160 6.03 1.74 -10.57
CA VAL A 160 5.19 2.49 -11.53
C VAL A 160 5.32 1.88 -12.92
N THR A 161 6.53 1.66 -13.39
CA THR A 161 6.78 1.09 -14.73
C THR A 161 6.17 -0.30 -14.86
N GLN A 162 6.27 -1.12 -13.81
CA GLN A 162 5.78 -2.51 -13.82
C GLN A 162 4.26 -2.64 -13.68
N THR A 163 3.57 -1.63 -13.16
CA THR A 163 2.13 -1.75 -12.82
C THR A 163 1.23 -0.75 -13.52
N ALA A 164 1.77 0.15 -14.35
CA ALA A 164 0.98 1.20 -14.96
C ALA A 164 -0.16 0.67 -15.84
N ALA A 165 0.11 -0.33 -16.68
CA ALA A 165 -0.89 -0.91 -17.56
C ALA A 165 -1.95 -1.69 -16.77
N GLU A 166 -1.52 -2.38 -15.73
CA GLU A 166 -2.33 -3.22 -14.85
C GLU A 166 -3.27 -2.37 -14.00
N ILE A 167 -2.77 -1.27 -13.44
CA ILE A 167 -3.60 -0.29 -12.71
C ILE A 167 -4.65 0.29 -13.66
N ALA A 168 -4.27 0.70 -14.87
CA ALA A 168 -5.21 1.26 -15.83
C ALA A 168 -6.30 0.25 -16.26
N LEU A 169 -5.98 -1.05 -16.28
CA LEU A 169 -6.89 -2.10 -16.76
C LEU A 169 -7.76 -2.70 -15.65
N PHE A 170 -7.19 -2.89 -14.45
CA PHE A 170 -7.82 -3.70 -13.39
C PHE A 170 -8.22 -2.90 -12.15
N ALA A 171 -7.72 -1.68 -11.96
CA ALA A 171 -8.06 -0.92 -10.77
C ALA A 171 -9.55 -0.57 -10.75
N SER A 172 -10.21 -0.92 -9.65
CA SER A 172 -11.64 -0.76 -9.42
C SER A 172 -11.94 -0.46 -7.95
N GLY A 173 -13.18 -0.04 -7.66
CA GLY A 173 -13.59 0.30 -6.30
C GLY A 173 -13.00 1.61 -5.77
N ARG A 174 -13.02 1.77 -4.45
CA ARG A 174 -12.70 3.05 -3.77
C ARG A 174 -11.26 3.52 -4.01
N LEU A 175 -10.31 2.59 -4.11
CA LEU A 175 -8.90 2.93 -4.28
C LEU A 175 -8.43 2.96 -5.75
N ALA A 176 -9.32 2.78 -6.73
CA ALA A 176 -8.96 2.85 -8.14
C ALA A 176 -8.43 4.23 -8.57
N GLN A 177 -9.17 5.28 -8.23
CA GLN A 177 -8.77 6.64 -8.57
C GLN A 177 -7.55 7.10 -7.76
N PRO A 178 -7.49 6.92 -6.42
CA PRO A 178 -6.30 7.26 -5.64
C PRO A 178 -5.01 6.58 -6.14
N ILE A 179 -5.03 5.27 -6.41
CA ILE A 179 -3.82 4.61 -6.89
C ILE A 179 -3.40 5.12 -8.27
N ALA A 180 -4.36 5.33 -9.19
CA ALA A 180 -4.05 5.89 -10.50
C ALA A 180 -3.45 7.31 -10.39
N LEU A 181 -4.04 8.18 -9.56
CA LEU A 181 -3.57 9.54 -9.39
C LEU A 181 -2.19 9.62 -8.73
N HIS A 182 -1.94 8.85 -7.68
CA HIS A 182 -0.70 8.98 -6.91
C HIS A 182 0.43 8.14 -7.51
N VAL A 183 0.19 6.90 -7.94
CA VAL A 183 1.23 6.00 -8.46
C VAL A 183 1.55 6.28 -9.93
N LEU A 184 0.56 6.63 -10.76
CA LEU A 184 0.79 6.90 -12.19
C LEU A 184 1.09 8.37 -12.49
N SER A 185 1.14 9.23 -11.48
CA SER A 185 1.55 10.61 -11.67
C SER A 185 2.97 10.68 -12.23
N PRO A 186 3.25 11.52 -13.24
CA PRO A 186 4.62 11.80 -13.68
C PRO A 186 5.54 12.25 -12.55
N SER A 187 4.99 12.90 -11.51
CA SER A 187 5.78 13.35 -10.35
C SER A 187 6.26 12.19 -9.47
N PHE A 188 5.64 11.00 -9.55
CA PHE A 188 6.02 9.85 -8.74
C PHE A 188 7.45 9.39 -9.04
N GLN A 189 7.95 9.58 -10.26
CA GLN A 189 9.33 9.27 -10.65
C GLN A 189 10.38 10.05 -9.84
N ASN A 190 9.99 11.16 -9.20
CA ASN A 190 10.87 11.94 -8.33
C ASN A 190 10.63 11.65 -6.85
N ARG A 191 9.58 10.91 -6.48
CA ARG A 191 9.31 10.51 -5.10
C ARG A 191 10.24 9.38 -4.71
N PHE A 192 10.71 9.41 -3.48
CA PHE A 192 11.69 8.44 -2.98
C PHE A 192 12.94 8.34 -3.88
N LYS A 193 13.29 9.40 -4.61
CA LYS A 193 14.46 9.40 -5.49
C LYS A 193 15.73 9.12 -4.68
N GLY A 194 16.43 8.06 -5.05
CA GLY A 194 17.64 7.61 -4.35
C GLY A 194 17.37 6.72 -3.12
N TRP A 195 16.10 6.43 -2.81
CA TRP A 195 15.79 5.40 -1.82
C TRP A 195 16.13 4.02 -2.39
N HIS A 196 16.69 3.16 -1.54
CA HIS A 196 16.96 1.78 -1.89
C HIS A 196 16.84 0.87 -0.67
N ILE A 197 16.46 -0.39 -0.90
CA ILE A 197 16.31 -1.36 0.19
C ILE A 197 17.63 -1.60 0.96
N ASP A 198 18.78 -1.43 0.30
CA ASP A 198 20.10 -1.69 0.87
C ASP A 198 20.60 -0.59 1.82
N ILE A 199 19.83 0.49 2.03
CA ILE A 199 20.05 1.41 3.16
C ILE A 199 20.11 0.62 4.48
N ARG A 200 19.31 -0.44 4.64
CA ARG A 200 19.31 -1.34 5.82
C ARG A 200 20.64 -2.07 6.06
N TYR A 201 21.50 -2.11 5.05
CA TYR A 201 22.82 -2.74 5.12
C TYR A 201 23.95 -1.72 5.19
N ALA A 202 23.63 -0.43 5.36
CA ALA A 202 24.59 0.67 5.34
C ALA A 202 25.47 0.66 4.08
N ASP A 203 24.87 0.35 2.92
CA ASP A 203 25.60 0.36 1.66
C ASP A 203 26.08 1.79 1.34
N PRO A 204 27.39 2.01 1.09
CA PRO A 204 27.94 3.34 0.85
C PRO A 204 27.40 4.06 -0.40
N SER A 205 26.70 3.35 -1.28
CA SER A 205 26.05 3.92 -2.47
C SER A 205 24.75 4.65 -2.13
N TYR A 206 24.14 4.32 -0.99
CA TYR A 206 22.84 4.86 -0.54
C TYR A 206 22.93 5.54 0.83
N THR A 207 24.06 5.43 1.52
CA THR A 207 24.33 6.00 2.85
C THR A 207 25.62 6.83 2.85
N PRO A 208 25.74 7.86 3.70
CA PRO A 208 24.73 8.34 4.64
C PRO A 208 23.60 9.11 3.93
N VAL A 209 22.38 8.95 4.43
CA VAL A 209 21.21 9.70 3.98
C VAL A 209 21.27 11.10 4.60
N THR A 210 21.23 12.12 3.74
CA THR A 210 21.24 13.52 4.19
C THR A 210 19.91 13.89 4.84
N ALA A 211 19.93 14.88 5.74
CA ALA A 211 18.70 15.41 6.36
C ALA A 211 17.68 15.91 5.33
N ALA A 212 18.13 16.48 4.21
CA ALA A 212 17.27 16.92 3.12
C ALA A 212 16.57 15.73 2.42
N THR A 213 17.34 14.68 2.13
CA THR A 213 16.82 13.44 1.55
C THR A 213 15.83 12.76 2.49
N LEU A 214 16.15 12.66 3.78
CA LEU A 214 15.26 12.11 4.80
C LEU A 214 13.94 12.89 4.89
N ALA A 215 14.01 14.23 4.93
CA ALA A 215 12.82 15.07 4.96
C ALA A 215 11.92 14.87 3.73
N GLN A 216 12.51 14.64 2.55
CA GLN A 216 11.78 14.31 1.33
C GLN A 216 11.08 12.94 1.46
N PHE A 217 11.80 11.90 1.90
CA PHE A 217 11.20 10.57 2.08
C PHE A 217 10.07 10.57 3.10
N ARG A 218 10.20 11.33 4.18
CA ARG A 218 9.13 11.54 5.16
C ARG A 218 7.90 12.17 4.54
N ALA A 219 8.08 13.23 3.75
CA ALA A 219 6.97 13.90 3.07
C ALA A 219 6.29 12.97 2.05
N ASP A 220 7.08 12.23 1.28
CA ASP A 220 6.57 11.26 0.31
C ASP A 220 5.81 10.12 1.01
N ALA A 221 6.31 9.61 2.14
CA ALA A 221 5.64 8.57 2.93
C ALA A 221 4.30 9.04 3.49
N ALA A 222 4.26 10.25 4.06
CA ALA A 222 3.05 10.83 4.62
C ALA A 222 1.95 11.04 3.55
N ASP A 223 2.32 11.51 2.35
CA ASP A 223 1.38 11.66 1.24
C ASP A 223 0.81 10.30 0.79
N LEU A 224 1.65 9.26 0.65
CA LEU A 224 1.13 7.93 0.29
C LEU A 224 0.23 7.34 1.37
N LEU A 225 0.56 7.48 2.65
CA LEU A 225 -0.33 7.04 3.74
C LEU A 225 -1.69 7.71 3.67
N LEU A 226 -1.71 9.04 3.52
CA LEU A 226 -2.93 9.83 3.50
C LEU A 226 -3.87 9.42 2.36
N HIS A 227 -3.30 9.09 1.20
CA HIS A 227 -4.09 8.88 -0.02
C HIS A 227 -4.34 7.41 -0.36
N LEU A 228 -3.50 6.49 0.12
CA LEU A 228 -3.57 5.08 -0.22
C LEU A 228 -3.99 4.16 0.93
N VAL A 229 -4.01 4.61 2.19
CA VAL A 229 -4.29 3.78 3.38
C VAL A 229 -5.50 4.30 4.18
N VAL A 230 -6.58 4.66 3.47
CA VAL A 230 -7.82 5.29 4.00
C VAL A 230 -8.99 4.33 4.23
#